data_AF-A0A9X5ECQ6-F1
#
_entry.id   AF-A0A9X5ECQ6-F1
#
_cell.length_a   1.000
_cell.length_b   1.000
_cell.length_c   1.000
_cell.angle_alpha   90.00
_cell.angle_beta   90.00
_cell.angle_gamma   90.00
#
_symmetry.space_group_name_H-M   'P 1'
#
loop_
_entity.id
_entity.type
_entity.pdbx_description
1 polymer ?
#
loop_
_entity_poly.entity_id
_entity_poly.type
_entity_poly.pdbx_seq_one_letter_code
_entity_poly.pdbx_strand_id
1 'polypeptide(L)'
;MALKRISDYSSAATPLAGTEMLEMETVGGTSVKCTAQDIADLSGGGGAVWGGITGTLSAQSDLQAALDAKNNLGETAGLNAQSGTTYTLVIGDKGKLIENTNASAITTTVPPNSSVAFPVNSIVYIAQGGAGQVTVAAGAGVTLKPATVKTRAQDSIIALVKTGTDTWRAMGDMA
;
A
#
# COMPACT_ATOMS: atom_id res chain seq x y z
N MET A 1 57.99 -3.04 -13.26
CA MET A 1 58.08 -2.36 -11.95
C MET A 1 57.69 -3.37 -10.88
N ALA A 2 58.47 -3.47 -9.80
CA ALA A 2 58.20 -4.43 -8.73
C ALA A 2 56.94 -4.03 -7.96
N LEU A 3 56.08 -4.99 -7.68
CA LEU A 3 54.82 -4.80 -6.94
C LEU A 3 55.17 -4.59 -5.45
N LYS A 4 54.53 -3.60 -4.80
CA LYS A 4 54.77 -3.27 -3.39
C LYS A 4 53.57 -3.67 -2.53
N ARG A 5 53.82 -4.23 -1.34
CA ARG A 5 52.74 -4.55 -0.38
C ARG A 5 52.32 -3.29 0.36
N ILE A 6 51.07 -3.24 0.83
CA ILE A 6 50.54 -2.08 1.56
C ILE A 6 51.33 -1.75 2.84
N SER A 7 51.93 -2.78 3.46
CA SER A 7 52.83 -2.66 4.62
C SER A 7 54.17 -1.99 4.30
N ASP A 8 54.59 -1.98 3.03
CA ASP A 8 55.87 -1.44 2.59
C ASP A 8 55.82 0.09 2.38
N TYR A 9 54.64 0.68 2.54
CA TYR A 9 54.41 2.13 2.57
C TYR A 9 54.52 2.68 4.01
N SER A 10 55.43 2.14 4.81
CA SER A 10 55.68 2.65 6.16
C SER A 10 56.49 3.94 6.08
N SER A 11 55.82 5.07 6.35
CA SER A 11 56.33 6.46 6.50
C SER A 11 56.15 7.44 5.31
N ALA A 12 54.95 7.48 4.72
CA ALA A 12 54.63 8.55 3.78
C ALA A 12 54.44 9.90 4.52
N ALA A 13 55.45 10.77 4.53
CA ALA A 13 55.30 12.19 4.84
C ALA A 13 54.50 12.96 3.75
N THR A 14 53.99 12.24 2.74
CA THR A 14 53.19 12.78 1.64
C THR A 14 51.88 11.98 1.55
N PRO A 15 50.71 12.64 1.55
CA PRO A 15 49.43 11.97 1.32
C PRO A 15 49.45 11.23 -0.03
N LEU A 16 48.82 10.06 -0.10
CA LEU A 16 48.65 9.30 -1.34
C LEU A 16 48.00 10.19 -2.42
N ALA A 17 48.54 10.15 -3.63
CA ALA A 17 48.12 11.02 -4.75
C ALA A 17 46.93 10.46 -5.55
N GLY A 18 46.40 9.28 -5.19
CA GLY A 18 45.25 8.64 -5.83
C GLY A 18 45.56 7.91 -7.14
N THR A 19 46.82 7.93 -7.59
CA THR A 19 47.28 7.26 -8.83
C THR A 19 48.09 6.00 -8.54
N GLU A 20 48.41 5.74 -7.27
CA GLU A 20 49.09 4.53 -6.82
C GLU A 20 48.20 3.30 -7.01
N MET A 21 48.77 2.24 -7.58
CA MET A 21 48.08 0.98 -7.83
C MET A 21 48.34 -0.01 -6.69
N LEU A 22 47.28 -0.52 -6.09
CA LEU A 22 47.34 -1.58 -5.09
C LEU A 22 47.03 -2.92 -5.79
N GLU A 23 47.90 -3.91 -5.57
CA GLU A 23 47.66 -5.26 -6.09
C GLU A 23 46.84 -6.05 -5.07
N MET A 24 45.63 -6.45 -5.46
CA MET A 24 44.86 -7.44 -4.71
C MET A 24 45.28 -8.83 -5.21
N GLU A 25 45.88 -9.64 -4.33
CA GLU A 25 46.28 -11.00 -4.67
C GLU A 25 45.06 -11.80 -5.17
N THR A 26 45.17 -12.39 -6.36
CA THR A 26 44.09 -13.19 -6.96
C THR A 26 44.49 -14.67 -7.00
N VAL A 27 43.63 -15.54 -6.46
CA VAL A 27 43.70 -16.98 -6.73
C VAL A 27 43.32 -17.20 -8.20
N GLY A 28 44.29 -17.57 -9.06
CA GLY A 28 44.05 -17.89 -10.47
C GLY A 28 44.83 -17.08 -11.52
N GLY A 29 45.79 -16.23 -11.12
CA GLY A 29 46.85 -15.78 -12.02
C GLY A 29 46.56 -14.59 -12.95
N THR A 30 45.45 -13.86 -12.76
CA THR A 30 45.26 -12.55 -13.41
C THR A 30 45.11 -11.47 -12.34
N SER A 31 46.15 -10.65 -12.13
CA SER A 31 46.10 -9.53 -11.18
C SER A 31 45.10 -8.47 -11.67
N VAL A 32 44.01 -8.25 -10.94
CA VAL A 32 43.16 -7.07 -11.11
C VAL A 32 43.79 -5.94 -10.31
N LYS A 33 44.37 -4.97 -11.01
CA LYS A 33 44.94 -3.78 -10.38
C LYS A 33 43.82 -2.76 -10.19
N CYS A 34 43.65 -2.28 -8.96
CA CYS A 34 42.80 -1.14 -8.66
C CYS A 34 43.69 -0.02 -8.13
N THR A 35 43.40 1.22 -8.51
CA THR A 35 44.03 2.37 -7.87
C THR A 35 43.53 2.50 -6.43
N ALA A 36 44.28 3.17 -5.57
CA ALA A 36 43.78 3.54 -4.25
C ALA A 36 42.49 4.37 -4.34
N GLN A 37 42.34 5.14 -5.42
CA GLN A 37 41.11 5.85 -5.76
C GLN A 37 39.98 4.89 -6.12
N ASP A 38 40.22 3.85 -6.93
CA ASP A 38 39.19 2.84 -7.25
C ASP A 38 38.68 2.10 -6.00
N ILE A 39 39.54 1.87 -4.98
CA ILE A 39 39.13 1.30 -3.67
C ILE A 39 38.38 2.34 -2.82
N ALA A 40 38.81 3.61 -2.84
CA ALA A 40 38.09 4.68 -2.16
C ALA A 40 36.70 4.90 -2.79
N ASP A 41 36.62 4.81 -4.11
CA ASP A 41 35.39 4.91 -4.90
C ASP A 41 34.50 3.68 -4.71
N LEU A 42 35.07 2.52 -4.37
CA LEU A 42 34.30 1.35 -3.92
C LEU A 42 33.53 1.63 -2.62
N SER A 43 34.06 2.49 -1.74
CA SER A 43 33.33 3.00 -0.57
C SER A 43 32.42 4.20 -0.89
N GLY A 44 32.62 4.84 -2.06
CA GLY A 44 32.01 6.10 -2.45
C GLY A 44 30.86 6.01 -3.47
N GLY A 45 30.64 4.88 -4.13
CA GLY A 45 29.60 4.82 -5.17
C GLY A 45 29.28 3.43 -5.69
N GLY A 46 28.35 2.75 -5.04
CA GLY A 46 27.73 1.54 -5.60
C GLY A 46 27.28 0.57 -4.51
N GLY A 47 26.16 0.89 -3.87
CA GLY A 47 25.51 -0.03 -2.92
C GLY A 47 25.36 -1.42 -3.54
N ALA A 48 25.69 -2.45 -2.78
CA ALA A 48 25.59 -3.84 -3.20
C ALA A 48 24.21 -4.09 -3.84
N VAL A 49 24.20 -4.31 -5.16
CA VAL A 49 23.00 -4.62 -5.91
C VAL A 49 22.59 -6.03 -5.54
N TRP A 50 21.60 -6.15 -4.65
CA TRP A 50 20.83 -7.37 -4.52
C TRP A 50 19.56 -7.20 -5.34
N GLY A 51 19.46 -7.93 -6.46
CA GLY A 51 18.21 -8.03 -7.23
C GLY A 51 17.74 -6.75 -7.95
N GLY A 52 18.64 -5.84 -8.33
CA GLY A 52 18.30 -4.66 -9.16
C GLY A 52 17.84 -3.42 -8.39
N ILE A 53 17.96 -3.41 -7.06
CA ILE A 53 17.72 -2.24 -6.23
C ILE A 53 19.04 -1.51 -5.99
N THR A 54 19.24 -0.35 -6.62
CA THR A 54 20.36 0.57 -6.34
C THR A 54 19.89 1.74 -5.46
N GLY A 55 20.49 1.93 -4.28
CA GLY A 55 20.25 3.08 -3.40
C GLY A 55 20.11 2.74 -1.90
N THR A 56 20.08 3.76 -1.03
CA THR A 56 19.68 3.62 0.38
C THR A 56 18.16 3.39 0.44
N LEU A 57 17.70 2.41 1.22
CA LEU A 57 16.29 1.99 1.28
C LEU A 57 15.29 3.15 1.51
N SER A 58 15.72 4.20 2.21
CA SER A 58 14.91 5.40 2.49
C SER A 58 14.61 6.29 1.27
N ALA A 59 15.30 6.10 0.14
CA ALA A 59 15.16 6.93 -1.06
C ALA A 59 14.33 6.27 -2.18
N GLN A 60 13.81 5.06 -1.96
CA GLN A 60 12.98 4.33 -2.93
C GLN A 60 11.53 4.80 -2.88
N SER A 61 11.30 6.05 -3.25
CA SER A 61 9.96 6.65 -3.31
C SER A 61 9.04 5.94 -4.30
N ASP A 62 9.62 5.29 -5.32
CA ASP A 62 8.94 4.46 -6.31
C ASP A 62 8.43 3.15 -5.72
N LEU A 63 9.25 2.46 -4.91
CA LEU A 63 8.84 1.27 -4.17
C LEU A 63 7.82 1.62 -3.09
N GLN A 64 8.01 2.75 -2.40
CA GLN A 64 7.03 3.26 -1.45
C GLN A 64 5.70 3.56 -2.15
N ALA A 65 5.72 4.25 -3.29
CA ALA A 65 4.51 4.53 -4.07
C ALA A 65 3.85 3.24 -4.60
N ALA A 66 4.62 2.25 -5.03
CA ALA A 66 4.10 0.96 -5.45
C ALA A 66 3.49 0.18 -4.28
N LEU A 67 4.11 0.21 -3.10
CA LEU A 67 3.61 -0.44 -1.88
C LEU A 67 2.36 0.27 -1.35
N ASP A 68 2.34 1.61 -1.34
CA ASP A 68 1.15 2.40 -0.97
C ASP A 68 0.00 2.15 -1.94
N ALA A 69 0.30 2.02 -3.24
CA ALA A 69 -0.67 1.62 -4.24
C ALA A 69 -1.19 0.20 -4.02
N LYS A 70 -0.38 -0.72 -3.47
CA LYS A 70 -0.82 -2.08 -3.07
C LYS A 70 -1.64 -2.05 -1.78
N ASN A 71 -1.31 -1.21 -0.80
CA ASN A 71 -2.11 -1.00 0.42
C ASN A 71 -3.52 -0.47 0.13
N ASN A 72 -3.73 0.23 -1.00
CA ASN A 72 -5.06 0.64 -1.43
C ASN A 72 -5.96 -0.53 -1.91
N LEU A 73 -5.44 -1.75 -2.01
CA LEU A 73 -6.19 -2.94 -2.42
C LEU A 73 -6.56 -3.87 -1.24
N GLY A 74 -5.98 -3.67 -0.06
CA GLY A 74 -6.30 -4.43 1.14
C GLY A 74 -5.80 -3.72 2.39
N GLU A 75 -6.61 -3.72 3.45
CA GLU A 75 -6.22 -3.36 4.81
C GLU A 75 -5.97 -1.87 5.11
N THR A 76 -7.06 -1.16 5.35
CA THR A 76 -7.33 -0.84 6.75
C THR A 76 -8.84 -0.99 6.92
N ALA A 77 -9.28 -1.93 7.76
CA ALA A 77 -10.65 -2.00 8.27
C ALA A 77 -10.91 -0.76 9.14
N GLY A 78 -10.95 0.41 8.48
CA GLY A 78 -11.17 1.69 9.11
C GLY A 78 -12.65 1.83 9.43
N LEU A 79 -12.93 2.52 10.53
CA LEU A 79 -14.27 2.95 10.88
C LEU A 79 -14.59 4.25 10.15
N ASN A 80 -15.75 4.32 9.51
CA ASN A 80 -16.30 5.55 8.95
C ASN A 80 -17.63 5.84 9.66
N ALA A 81 -17.57 6.64 10.72
CA ALA A 81 -18.75 7.02 11.49
C ALA A 81 -19.60 8.05 10.72
N GLN A 82 -20.88 7.76 10.55
CA GLN A 82 -21.85 8.59 9.84
C GLN A 82 -22.99 8.98 10.79
N SER A 83 -23.06 10.26 11.17
CA SER A 83 -24.10 10.80 12.06
C SER A 83 -25.30 11.39 11.32
N GLY A 84 -25.24 11.48 9.98
CA GLY A 84 -26.34 11.96 9.15
C GLY A 84 -27.48 10.95 9.02
N THR A 85 -28.62 11.40 8.49
CA THR A 85 -29.76 10.54 8.11
C THR A 85 -29.64 10.01 6.68
N THR A 86 -28.65 10.49 5.92
CA THR A 86 -28.33 10.00 4.58
C THR A 86 -26.83 9.89 4.42
N TYR A 87 -26.39 8.87 3.69
CA TYR A 87 -25.01 8.69 3.29
C TYR A 87 -24.95 8.04 1.91
N THR A 88 -24.03 8.47 1.04
CA THR A 88 -23.77 7.78 -0.23
C THR A 88 -22.36 7.23 -0.19
N LEU A 89 -22.22 5.94 -0.47
CA LEU A 89 -20.92 5.29 -0.42
C LEU A 89 -19.94 5.94 -1.40
N VAL A 90 -18.68 6.05 -1.00
CA VAL A 90 -17.59 6.56 -1.82
C VAL A 90 -16.52 5.49 -2.00
N ILE A 91 -15.66 5.62 -3.01
CA ILE A 91 -14.64 4.61 -3.31
C ILE A 91 -13.73 4.28 -2.11
N GLY A 92 -13.51 5.26 -1.22
CA GLY A 92 -12.73 5.13 0.00
C GLY A 92 -13.39 4.30 1.12
N ASP A 93 -14.64 3.86 0.95
CA ASP A 93 -15.36 2.99 1.88
C ASP A 93 -15.10 1.50 1.64
N LYS A 94 -14.45 1.15 0.53
CA LYS A 94 -14.07 -0.22 0.23
C LYS A 94 -13.25 -0.81 1.39
N GLY A 95 -13.77 -1.88 2.00
CA GLY A 95 -13.16 -2.59 3.12
C GLY A 95 -13.42 -1.99 4.50
N LYS A 96 -14.15 -0.86 4.59
CA LYS A 96 -14.45 -0.17 5.86
C LYS A 96 -15.78 -0.59 6.47
N LEU A 97 -15.92 -0.29 7.76
CA LEU A 97 -17.19 -0.33 8.48
C LEU A 97 -17.83 1.06 8.49
N ILE A 98 -18.96 1.21 7.81
CA ILE A 98 -19.80 2.41 7.86
C ILE A 98 -20.70 2.30 9.08
N GLU A 99 -20.34 3.02 10.14
CA GLU A 99 -21.08 3.00 11.40
C GLU A 99 -22.07 4.15 11.43
N ASN A 100 -23.35 3.86 11.23
CA ASN A 100 -24.39 4.87 11.20
C ASN A 100 -24.94 5.09 12.61
N THR A 101 -24.77 6.29 13.17
CA THR A 101 -25.00 6.56 14.60
C THR A 101 -26.23 7.42 14.91
N ASN A 102 -26.97 7.86 13.89
CA ASN A 102 -28.18 8.68 14.10
C ASN A 102 -29.31 7.86 14.78
N ALA A 103 -30.09 8.51 15.64
CA ALA A 103 -31.26 7.89 16.28
C ALA A 103 -32.51 7.87 15.37
N SER A 104 -32.54 8.71 14.34
CA SER A 104 -33.58 8.73 13.30
C SER A 104 -33.23 7.77 12.17
N ALA A 105 -34.23 7.36 11.38
CA ALA A 105 -34.02 6.47 10.24
C ALA A 105 -32.94 7.00 9.27
N ILE A 106 -32.09 6.09 8.80
CA ILE A 106 -30.90 6.39 8.00
C ILE A 106 -30.98 5.67 6.66
N THR A 107 -30.69 6.39 5.57
CA THR A 107 -30.58 5.81 4.24
C THR A 107 -29.14 5.85 3.76
N THR A 108 -28.52 4.67 3.62
CA THR A 108 -27.20 4.53 2.99
C THR A 108 -27.37 4.11 1.53
N THR A 109 -26.87 4.89 0.59
CA THR A 109 -27.07 4.67 -0.85
C THR A 109 -25.82 4.05 -1.47
N VAL A 110 -26.01 2.96 -2.22
CA VAL A 110 -25.00 2.41 -3.12
C VAL A 110 -25.05 3.19 -4.44
N PRO A 111 -24.00 3.97 -4.81
CA PRO A 111 -24.00 4.74 -6.05
C PRO A 111 -23.88 3.83 -7.30
N PRO A 112 -24.33 4.31 -8.47
CA PRO A 112 -24.05 3.64 -9.73
C PRO A 112 -22.56 3.58 -10.03
N ASN A 113 -22.12 2.55 -10.74
CA ASN A 113 -20.72 2.37 -11.11
C ASN A 113 -20.18 3.50 -12.00
N SER A 114 -21.07 4.17 -12.75
CA SER A 114 -20.72 5.32 -13.58
C SER A 114 -20.32 6.56 -12.78
N SER A 115 -20.75 6.69 -11.52
CA SER A 115 -20.34 7.80 -10.64
C SER A 115 -19.24 7.40 -9.66
N VAL A 116 -19.33 6.20 -9.08
CA VAL A 116 -18.33 5.65 -8.15
C VAL A 116 -18.01 4.21 -8.52
N ALA A 117 -16.89 4.03 -9.22
CA ALA A 117 -16.46 2.74 -9.75
C ALA A 117 -15.77 1.88 -8.68
N PHE A 118 -16.56 1.25 -7.81
CA PHE A 118 -16.05 0.17 -6.95
C PHE A 118 -15.60 -1.03 -7.81
N PRO A 119 -14.40 -1.57 -7.63
CA PRO A 119 -13.99 -2.82 -8.27
C PRO A 119 -14.93 -3.98 -7.92
N VAL A 120 -15.18 -4.91 -8.85
CA VAL A 120 -15.89 -6.16 -8.54
C VAL A 120 -15.13 -6.91 -7.43
N ASN A 121 -15.86 -7.59 -6.54
CA ASN A 121 -15.38 -8.19 -5.28
C ASN A 121 -15.05 -7.20 -4.16
N SER A 122 -15.33 -5.90 -4.34
CA SER A 122 -15.31 -4.95 -3.22
C SER A 122 -16.34 -5.33 -2.15
N ILE A 123 -15.94 -5.20 -0.89
CA ILE A 123 -16.80 -5.41 0.28
C ILE A 123 -16.92 -4.08 1.01
N VAL A 124 -18.11 -3.73 1.47
CA VAL A 124 -18.37 -2.62 2.39
C VAL A 124 -19.24 -3.14 3.52
N TYR A 125 -18.87 -2.87 4.77
CA TYR A 125 -19.67 -3.24 5.93
C TYR A 125 -20.52 -2.07 6.39
N ILE A 126 -21.76 -2.32 6.77
CA ILE A 126 -22.69 -1.31 7.27
C ILE A 126 -23.15 -1.75 8.66
N ALA A 127 -22.98 -0.88 9.66
CA ALA A 127 -23.48 -1.07 11.01
C ALA A 127 -24.57 -0.05 11.34
N GLN A 128 -25.56 -0.50 12.09
CA GLN A 128 -26.53 0.36 12.78
C GLN A 128 -26.02 0.62 14.21
N GLY A 129 -25.15 1.61 14.39
CA GLY A 129 -24.65 1.97 15.73
C GLY A 129 -25.65 2.80 16.55
N GLY A 130 -26.53 3.55 15.88
CA GLY A 130 -27.61 4.31 16.50
C GLY A 130 -28.94 3.56 16.58
N ALA A 131 -29.91 4.12 17.30
CA ALA A 131 -31.27 3.58 17.35
C ALA A 131 -32.03 3.68 16.00
N GLY A 132 -31.53 4.50 15.08
CA GLY A 132 -32.13 4.73 13.77
C GLY A 132 -31.98 3.52 12.85
N GLN A 133 -33.10 3.03 12.32
CA GLN A 133 -33.10 1.94 11.35
C GLN A 133 -32.26 2.30 10.12
N VAL A 134 -31.25 1.50 9.78
CA VAL A 134 -30.46 1.67 8.56
C VAL A 134 -31.09 0.92 7.40
N THR A 135 -31.42 1.64 6.34
CA THR A 135 -31.87 1.10 5.06
C THR A 135 -30.81 1.33 4.00
N VAL A 136 -30.42 0.28 3.27
CA VAL A 136 -29.54 0.42 2.11
C VAL A 136 -30.39 0.62 0.86
N ALA A 137 -30.20 1.74 0.19
CA ALA A 137 -30.88 2.09 -1.06
C ALA A 137 -29.98 1.84 -2.27
N ALA A 138 -30.59 1.36 -3.35
CA ALA A 138 -29.94 1.27 -4.65
C ALA A 138 -29.97 2.64 -5.35
N GLY A 139 -28.82 3.13 -5.79
CA GLY A 139 -28.75 4.25 -6.74
C GLY A 139 -29.31 3.87 -8.11
N ALA A 140 -29.36 4.83 -9.04
CA ALA A 140 -29.92 4.62 -10.37
C ALA A 140 -29.24 3.45 -11.10
N GLY A 141 -30.00 2.44 -11.52
CA GLY A 141 -29.48 1.26 -12.24
C GLY A 141 -28.78 0.23 -11.35
N VAL A 142 -28.60 0.50 -10.05
CA VAL A 142 -28.02 -0.47 -9.10
C VAL A 142 -29.06 -1.54 -8.75
N THR A 143 -28.62 -2.79 -8.71
CA THR A 143 -29.40 -3.94 -8.27
C THR A 143 -28.84 -4.49 -6.97
N LEU A 144 -29.63 -4.42 -5.89
CA LEU A 144 -29.34 -5.11 -4.63
C LEU A 144 -29.94 -6.51 -4.65
N LYS A 145 -29.23 -7.48 -4.07
CA LYS A 145 -29.68 -8.86 -3.87
C LYS A 145 -29.46 -9.23 -2.40
N PRO A 146 -30.51 -9.43 -1.57
CA PRO A 146 -31.93 -9.22 -1.88
C PRO A 146 -32.27 -7.77 -2.25
N ALA A 147 -33.42 -7.55 -2.88
CA ALA A 147 -33.85 -6.23 -3.38
C ALA A 147 -34.08 -5.20 -2.27
N THR A 148 -34.49 -5.67 -1.09
CA THR A 148 -34.63 -4.85 0.12
C THR A 148 -33.52 -5.22 1.07
N VAL A 149 -32.80 -4.22 1.56
CA VAL A 149 -31.69 -4.39 2.49
C VAL A 149 -31.87 -3.42 3.64
N LYS A 150 -32.15 -3.96 4.82
CA LYS A 150 -32.27 -3.22 6.07
C LYS A 150 -31.56 -4.01 7.16
N THR A 151 -30.85 -3.31 8.04
CA THR A 151 -30.33 -3.92 9.28
C THR A 151 -31.49 -4.41 10.14
N ARG A 152 -31.28 -5.42 10.99
CA ARG A 152 -32.37 -5.96 11.79
C ARG A 152 -32.75 -5.08 12.99
N ALA A 153 -31.74 -4.60 13.72
CA ALA A 153 -31.90 -3.81 14.93
C ALA A 153 -30.65 -2.95 15.18
N GLN A 154 -30.63 -2.22 16.30
CA GLN A 154 -29.40 -1.59 16.79
C GLN A 154 -28.31 -2.65 16.99
N ASP A 155 -27.07 -2.28 16.68
CA ASP A 155 -25.86 -3.10 16.67
C ASP A 155 -25.83 -4.21 15.59
N SER A 156 -26.85 -4.32 14.73
CA SER A 156 -26.79 -5.21 13.57
C SER A 156 -25.74 -4.74 12.57
N ILE A 157 -25.01 -5.70 12.01
CA ILE A 157 -24.00 -5.49 10.97
C ILE A 157 -24.37 -6.32 9.73
N ILE A 158 -24.27 -5.68 8.56
CA ILE A 158 -24.44 -6.31 7.26
C ILE A 158 -23.23 -6.04 6.36
N ALA A 159 -23.00 -6.91 5.40
CA ALA A 159 -21.96 -6.76 4.39
C ALA A 159 -22.58 -6.62 3.00
N LEU A 160 -22.06 -5.68 2.21
CA LEU A 160 -22.36 -5.48 0.80
C LEU A 160 -21.17 -5.94 -0.03
N VAL A 161 -21.37 -6.92 -0.90
CA VAL A 161 -20.34 -7.46 -1.79
C VAL A 161 -20.71 -7.12 -3.23
N LYS A 162 -19.82 -6.42 -3.95
CA LYS A 162 -20.04 -6.12 -5.37
C LYS A 162 -19.79 -7.37 -6.21
N THR A 163 -20.82 -7.85 -6.90
CA THR A 163 -20.80 -9.10 -7.69
C THR A 163 -20.85 -8.88 -9.20
N GLY A 164 -21.08 -7.65 -9.64
CA GLY A 164 -21.04 -7.23 -11.04
C GLY A 164 -21.02 -5.70 -11.14
N THR A 165 -21.01 -5.14 -12.36
CA THR A 165 -20.87 -3.69 -12.59
C THR A 165 -21.83 -2.86 -11.74
N ASP A 166 -23.13 -3.20 -11.72
CA ASP A 166 -24.12 -2.52 -10.87
C ASP A 166 -24.90 -3.51 -9.99
N THR A 167 -24.31 -4.67 -9.68
CA THR A 167 -24.96 -5.70 -8.86
C THR A 167 -24.23 -5.92 -7.56
N TRP A 168 -24.97 -5.85 -6.45
CA TRP A 168 -24.45 -6.07 -5.11
C TRP A 168 -25.23 -7.16 -4.39
N ARG A 169 -24.52 -7.99 -3.64
CA ARG A 169 -25.08 -8.99 -2.72
C ARG A 169 -25.00 -8.44 -1.31
N ALA A 170 -26.13 -8.34 -0.63
CA ALA A 170 -26.19 -8.07 0.81
C ALA A 170 -26.33 -9.38 1.59
N MET A 171 -25.71 -9.43 2.76
CA MET A 171 -25.76 -10.55 3.71
C MET A 171 -25.49 -10.05 5.13
N GLY A 172 -25.84 -10.82 6.14
CA GLY A 172 -25.64 -10.48 7.56
C GLY A 172 -26.94 -10.48 8.34
N ASP A 173 -26.98 -9.72 9.43
CA ASP A 173 -28.16 -9.60 10.30
C ASP A 173 -29.15 -8.57 9.72
N MET A 174 -30.04 -9.06 8.87
CA MET A 174 -31.00 -8.27 8.09
C MET A 174 -32.44 -8.51 8.57
N ALA A 175 -33.29 -7.49 8.47
CA ALA A 175 -34.74 -7.56 8.72
C ALA A 175 -35.51 -8.15 7.53
#